data_AF-A0A7G8VHM9-F1
#
_entry.id   AF-A0A7G8VHM9-F1
#
_cell.length_a   1.000
_cell.length_b   1.000
_cell.length_c   1.000
_cell.angle_alpha   90.00
_cell.angle_beta   90.00
_cell.angle_gamma   90.00
#
_symmetry.space_group_name_H-M   'P 1'
#
loop_
_entity.id
_entity.type
_entity.pdbx_description
1 polymer ?
#
loop_
_entity_poly.entity_id
_entity_poly.type
_entity_poly.pdbx_seq_one_letter_code
_entity_poly.pdbx_strand_id
1 'polypeptide(L)'
;MMDMHAAEVIKDLASKDVGFYASHDIPGGQATVHLTAQQDLRELLTHAIPETIRDSGGSRLSTVGGLVSKTHTSFDPRNYGFKKLSELVRAQPYLDVVDAPDGTGFVHVEVRLK
;
A
#
# COMPACT_ATOMS: atom_id res chain seq x y z
N MET A 1 -42.65 2.54 9.69
CA MET A 1 -41.73 3.70 9.63
C MET A 1 -40.62 3.39 10.61
N MET A 2 -39.56 2.73 10.14
CA MET A 2 -38.43 2.25 10.94
C MET A 2 -37.15 2.86 10.37
N ASP A 3 -36.65 3.82 11.12
CA ASP A 3 -35.26 4.15 11.38
C ASP A 3 -34.28 4.09 10.20
N MET A 4 -34.33 5.15 9.39
CA MET A 4 -33.25 5.60 8.49
C MET A 4 -31.92 5.90 9.21
N HIS A 5 -31.85 5.78 10.54
CA HIS A 5 -30.65 6.04 11.33
C HIS A 5 -29.62 4.89 11.26
N ALA A 6 -30.05 3.65 11.02
CA ALA A 6 -29.14 2.50 10.98
C ALA A 6 -28.15 2.56 9.80
N ALA A 7 -28.57 3.10 8.66
CA ALA A 7 -27.72 3.21 7.47
C ALA A 7 -26.59 4.25 7.64
N GLU A 8 -26.82 5.29 8.44
CA GLU A 8 -25.82 6.35 8.70
C GLU A 8 -24.71 5.84 9.64
N VAL A 9 -25.06 5.03 10.64
CA VAL A 9 -24.09 4.41 11.57
C VAL A 9 -23.17 3.42 10.85
N ILE A 10 -23.69 2.70 9.84
CA ILE A 10 -22.88 1.77 9.04
C ILE A 10 -21.88 2.53 8.15
N LYS A 11 -22.26 3.72 7.65
CA LYS A 11 -21.35 4.63 6.91
C LYS A 11 -20.29 5.26 7.82
N ASP A 12 -20.65 5.64 9.05
CA ASP A 12 -19.70 6.15 10.05
C ASP A 12 -18.68 5.09 10.48
N LEU A 13 -19.12 3.83 10.61
CA LEU A 13 -18.22 2.71 10.92
C LEU A 13 -17.29 2.34 9.75
N ALA A 14 -17.73 2.55 8.50
CA ALA A 14 -16.90 2.40 7.31
C ALA A 14 -15.93 3.59 7.10
N SER A 15 -16.22 4.76 7.69
CA SER A 15 -15.39 5.96 7.62
C SER A 15 -14.40 6.10 8.79
N LYS A 16 -14.47 5.19 9.77
CA LYS A 16 -13.47 5.07 10.81
C LYS A 16 -12.37 4.14 10.30
N ASP A 17 -11.21 4.72 10.01
CA ASP A 17 -9.90 4.05 9.92
C ASP A 17 -9.61 3.21 11.19
N VAL A 18 -10.34 2.12 11.39
CA VAL A 18 -10.01 1.10 12.38
C VAL A 18 -9.01 0.17 11.70
N GLY A 19 -7.78 0.64 11.62
CA GLY A 19 -6.62 -0.20 11.36
C GLY A 19 -6.50 -1.23 12.47
N PHE A 20 -6.88 -2.47 12.20
CA PHE A 20 -6.51 -3.61 13.02
C PHE A 20 -5.05 -3.95 12.73
N TYR A 21 -4.13 -3.49 13.59
CA TYR A 21 -2.76 -4.01 13.62
C TYR A 21 -2.76 -5.27 14.47
N ALA A 22 -2.60 -6.43 13.85
CA ALA A 22 -2.22 -7.64 14.58
C ALA A 22 -0.86 -7.37 15.25
N SER A 23 -0.81 -7.41 16.57
CA SER A 23 0.44 -7.35 17.32
C SER A 23 1.31 -8.55 16.92
N HIS A 24 2.40 -8.32 16.19
CA HIS A 24 3.47 -9.31 16.10
C HIS A 24 4.37 -9.10 17.33
N ASP A 25 4.36 -10.10 18.22
CA ASP A 25 5.25 -10.19 19.38
C ASP A 25 6.71 -10.21 18.89
N ILE A 26 7.36 -9.05 18.83
CA ILE A 26 8.81 -8.94 18.69
C ILE A 26 9.36 -8.68 20.10
N PRO A 27 10.18 -9.59 20.65
CA PRO A 27 10.81 -9.33 21.94
C PRO A 27 11.83 -8.19 21.80
N GLY A 28 11.52 -7.01 22.33
CA GLY A 28 12.56 -6.01 22.66
C GLY A 28 12.36 -4.53 22.32
N GLY A 29 11.15 -3.98 22.13
CA GLY A 29 11.03 -2.51 22.13
C GLY A 29 9.72 -1.95 21.63
N GLN A 30 9.02 -1.23 22.49
CA GLN A 30 7.82 -0.45 22.19
C GLN A 30 8.14 0.63 21.14
N ALA A 31 7.46 0.60 20.00
CA ALA A 31 7.39 1.72 19.08
C ALA A 31 6.00 2.34 19.17
N THR A 32 5.90 3.48 19.86
CA THR A 32 4.70 4.29 19.88
C THR A 32 4.56 4.95 18.51
N VAL A 33 3.70 4.41 17.64
CA VAL A 33 3.43 5.04 16.34
C VAL A 33 2.16 5.88 16.45
N HIS A 34 2.31 7.17 16.17
CA HIS A 34 1.23 8.15 16.14
C HIS A 34 0.26 7.80 14.98
N LEU A 35 -0.92 7.26 15.32
CA LEU A 35 -1.88 6.59 14.41
C LEU A 35 -2.78 7.53 13.58
N THR A 36 -2.38 8.78 13.32
CA THR A 36 -3.33 9.76 12.71
C THR A 36 -3.17 9.99 11.21
N ALA A 37 -2.32 9.25 10.50
CA ALA A 37 -2.17 9.43 9.05
C ALA A 37 -1.53 8.24 8.32
N GLN A 38 -1.67 7.00 8.83
CA GLN A 38 -1.36 5.84 7.98
C GLN A 38 -2.50 5.69 6.97
N GLN A 39 -2.42 6.50 5.91
CA GLN A 39 -3.16 6.23 4.67
C GLN A 39 -3.00 4.75 4.37
N ASP A 40 -4.11 4.05 4.17
CA ASP A 40 -4.09 2.61 3.99
C ASP A 40 -3.17 2.26 2.81
N LEU A 41 -2.03 1.62 3.12
CA LEU A 41 -1.01 1.27 2.13
C LEU A 41 -1.62 0.47 0.98
N ARG A 42 -2.61 -0.36 1.30
CA ARG A 42 -3.31 -1.18 0.32
C ARG A 42 -4.16 -0.32 -0.59
N GLU A 43 -4.98 0.60 -0.09
CA GLU A 43 -5.72 1.53 -0.95
C GLU A 43 -4.80 2.32 -1.89
N LEU A 44 -3.72 2.88 -1.34
CA LEU A 44 -2.74 3.64 -2.08
C LEU A 44 -2.08 2.83 -3.22
N LEU A 45 -1.65 1.60 -2.94
CA LEU A 45 -1.05 0.73 -3.96
C LEU A 45 -2.10 0.22 -4.94
N THR A 46 -3.31 -0.09 -4.48
CA THR A 46 -4.41 -0.58 -5.34
C THR A 46 -4.89 0.49 -6.31
N HIS A 47 -4.76 1.77 -5.96
CA HIS A 47 -4.99 2.89 -6.88
C HIS A 47 -3.81 3.13 -7.82
N ALA A 48 -2.59 3.20 -7.29
CA ALA A 48 -1.43 3.59 -8.09
C ALA A 48 -0.97 2.53 -9.10
N ILE A 49 -1.14 1.24 -8.80
CA ILE A 49 -0.72 0.15 -9.70
C ILE A 49 -1.47 0.21 -11.04
N PRO A 50 -2.82 0.18 -11.11
CA PRO A 50 -3.54 0.22 -12.39
C PRO A 50 -3.27 1.49 -13.20
N GLU A 51 -3.07 2.64 -12.54
CA GLU A 51 -2.73 3.90 -13.22
C GLU A 51 -1.34 3.89 -13.87
N THR A 52 -0.46 2.98 -13.46
CA THR A 52 0.93 2.90 -13.91
C THR A 52 1.22 1.66 -14.76
N ILE A 53 0.19 0.88 -15.09
CA ILE A 53 0.32 -0.29 -15.97
C ILE A 53 0.84 0.17 -17.33
N ARG A 54 1.83 -0.55 -17.83
CA ARG A 54 2.38 -0.36 -19.17
C ARG A 54 1.98 -1.51 -20.10
N ASP A 55 2.49 -1.45 -21.32
CA ASP A 55 2.23 -2.42 -22.39
C ASP A 55 2.54 -3.89 -21.99
N SER A 56 3.50 -4.12 -21.10
CA SER A 56 3.86 -5.46 -20.59
C SER A 56 2.84 -6.07 -19.60
N GLY A 57 1.74 -5.38 -19.29
CA GLY A 57 0.71 -5.83 -18.36
C GLY A 57 1.06 -5.70 -16.87
N GLY A 58 2.19 -5.07 -16.56
CA GLY A 58 2.64 -4.77 -15.20
C GLY A 58 3.12 -3.33 -15.04
N SER A 59 3.20 -2.90 -13.79
CA SER A 59 3.63 -1.55 -13.44
C SER A 59 5.05 -1.56 -12.91
N ARG A 60 5.92 -0.69 -13.46
CA ARG A 60 7.28 -0.54 -12.94
C ARG A 60 7.23 0.02 -11.53
N LEU A 61 7.92 -0.63 -10.60
CA LEU A 61 7.93 -0.22 -9.18
C LEU A 61 8.39 1.23 -8.99
N SER A 62 9.38 1.67 -9.77
CA SER A 62 9.85 3.06 -9.74
C SER A 62 8.76 4.06 -10.16
N THR A 63 7.91 3.67 -11.12
CA THR A 63 6.78 4.49 -11.58
C THR A 63 5.69 4.54 -10.53
N VAL A 64 5.34 3.38 -9.94
CA VAL A 64 4.38 3.30 -8.82
C VAL A 64 4.84 4.17 -7.66
N GLY A 65 6.08 4.00 -7.20
CA GLY A 65 6.65 4.80 -6.11
C GLY A 65 6.66 6.29 -6.42
N GLY A 66 6.99 6.67 -7.67
CA GLY A 66 6.94 8.07 -8.10
C GLY A 66 5.53 8.66 -8.11
N LEU A 67 4.52 7.91 -8.54
CA LEU A 67 3.13 8.35 -8.49
C LEU A 67 2.66 8.49 -7.03
N VAL A 68 2.94 7.47 -6.22
CA VAL A 68 2.62 7.44 -4.80
C VAL A 68 3.24 8.62 -4.04
N SER A 69 4.52 8.91 -4.25
CA SER A 69 5.17 10.05 -3.58
C SER A 69 4.64 11.40 -4.07
N LYS A 70 4.05 11.47 -5.27
CA LYS A 70 3.39 12.68 -5.79
C LYS A 70 1.99 12.87 -5.21
N THR A 71 1.20 11.80 -5.11
CA THR A 71 -0.17 11.85 -4.59
C THR A 71 -0.21 11.88 -3.06
N HIS A 72 0.75 11.20 -2.42
CA HIS A 72 0.91 11.11 -0.97
C HIS A 72 2.35 11.45 -0.59
N THR A 73 2.64 12.74 -0.41
CA THR A 73 4.00 13.24 -0.08
C THR A 73 4.55 12.73 1.25
N SER A 74 3.68 12.24 2.14
CA SER A 74 4.06 11.63 3.43
C SER A 74 4.38 10.14 3.32
N PHE A 75 4.24 9.56 2.13
CA PHE A 75 4.55 8.15 1.91
C PHE A 75 6.06 7.90 2.08
N ASP A 76 6.39 7.04 3.03
CA ASP A 76 7.74 6.55 3.23
C ASP A 76 7.71 5.07 3.65
N PRO A 77 8.44 4.16 2.96
CA PRO A 77 8.47 2.74 3.33
C PRO A 77 8.96 2.45 4.75
N ARG A 78 9.75 3.35 5.35
CA ARG A 78 10.26 3.21 6.71
C ARG A 78 9.16 3.37 7.76
N ASN A 79 8.08 4.08 7.43
CA ASN A 79 6.89 4.16 8.29
C ASN A 79 6.17 2.80 8.41
N TYR A 80 6.51 1.84 7.55
CA TYR A 80 5.99 0.48 7.56
C TYR A 80 7.05 -0.55 7.98
N GLY A 81 8.23 -0.13 8.44
CA GLY A 81 9.31 -1.01 8.87
C GLY A 81 10.23 -1.53 7.76
N PHE A 82 10.12 -1.02 6.53
CA PHE A 82 10.92 -1.47 5.39
C PHE A 82 11.96 -0.43 4.96
N LYS A 83 13.17 -0.89 4.60
CA LYS A 83 14.24 0.00 4.13
C LYS A 83 14.05 0.43 2.67
N LYS A 84 13.35 -0.39 1.89
CA LYS A 84 13.12 -0.17 0.46
C LYS A 84 11.66 -0.41 0.09
N LEU A 85 11.17 0.37 -0.88
CA LEU A 85 9.84 0.16 -1.47
C LEU A 85 9.68 -1.25 -2.04
N SER A 86 10.73 -1.82 -2.63
CA SER A 86 10.71 -3.19 -3.17
C SER A 86 10.46 -4.26 -2.11
N GLU A 87 10.99 -4.07 -0.90
CA GLU A 87 10.74 -4.99 0.22
C GLU A 87 9.32 -4.82 0.74
N LEU A 88 8.86 -3.57 0.85
CA LEU A 88 7.50 -3.26 1.27
C LEU A 88 6.45 -3.92 0.36
N VAL A 89 6.57 -3.76 -0.97
CA VAL A 89 5.58 -4.34 -1.91
C VAL A 89 5.65 -5.87 -1.96
N ARG A 90 6.83 -6.47 -1.79
CA ARG A 90 7.00 -7.94 -1.75
C ARG A 90 6.40 -8.55 -0.48
N ALA A 91 6.33 -7.80 0.60
CA ALA A 91 5.66 -8.23 1.83
C ALA A 91 4.13 -8.19 1.74
N GLN A 92 3.55 -7.62 0.68
CA GLN A 92 2.10 -7.51 0.54
C GLN A 92 1.50 -8.77 -0.11
N PRO A 93 0.61 -9.50 0.57
CA PRO A 93 0.09 -10.77 0.06
C PRO A 93 -0.80 -10.62 -1.18
N TYR A 94 -1.42 -9.46 -1.37
CA TYR A 94 -2.32 -9.14 -2.49
C TYR A 94 -1.57 -8.64 -3.74
N LEU A 95 -0.24 -8.56 -3.69
CA LEU A 95 0.59 -8.13 -4.81
C LEU A 95 1.35 -9.31 -5.39
N ASP A 96 1.44 -9.32 -6.71
CA ASP A 96 2.39 -10.11 -7.46
C ASP A 96 3.57 -9.22 -7.84
N VAL A 97 4.78 -9.63 -7.47
CA VAL A 97 6.00 -8.84 -7.65
C VAL A 97 7.05 -9.69 -8.32
N VAL A 98 7.44 -9.30 -9.52
CA VAL A 98 8.38 -10.04 -10.36
C VAL A 98 9.53 -9.15 -10.78
N ASP A 99 10.71 -9.74 -10.92
CA ASP A 99 11.81 -9.15 -11.67
C ASP A 99 11.60 -9.40 -13.16
N ALA A 100 11.57 -8.32 -13.95
CA ALA A 100 11.39 -8.37 -15.39
C ALA A 100 12.58 -7.69 -16.07
N PRO A 101 13.24 -8.36 -17.04
CA PRO A 101 14.22 -7.70 -17.89
C PRO A 101 13.51 -6.72 -18.82
N ASP A 102 14.08 -5.53 -18.96
CA ASP A 102 13.70 -4.58 -20.01
C ASP A 102 14.42 -4.93 -21.33
N GLY A 103 13.97 -4.33 -22.45
CA GLY A 103 14.58 -4.53 -23.77
C GLY A 103 16.06 -4.12 -23.88
N THR A 104 16.59 -3.46 -22.84
CA THR A 104 17.99 -3.05 -22.70
C THR A 104 18.84 -4.03 -21.86
N GLY A 105 18.24 -5.09 -21.31
CA GLY A 105 18.92 -6.07 -20.45
C GLY A 105 19.00 -5.68 -18.97
N PHE A 106 18.52 -4.49 -18.59
CA PHE A 106 18.37 -4.12 -17.18
C PHE A 106 17.16 -4.81 -16.56
N VAL A 107 17.33 -5.33 -15.35
CA VAL A 107 16.23 -5.95 -14.60
C VAL A 107 15.54 -4.90 -13.74
N HIS A 108 14.23 -4.80 -13.87
CA HIS A 108 13.38 -3.93 -13.07
C HIS A 108 12.37 -4.76 -12.28
N VAL A 109 11.87 -4.19 -11.18
CA VAL A 109 10.76 -4.80 -10.44
C VAL A 109 9.45 -4.33 -11.07
N GLU A 110 8.62 -5.28 -11.49
CA GLU A 110 7.22 -5.05 -11.83
C GLU A 110 6.32 -5.48 -10.67
N VAL A 111 5.22 -4.77 -10.52
CA VAL A 111 4.18 -5.07 -9.53
C VAL A 111 2.81 -5.12 -10.22
N ARG A 112 2.00 -6.08 -9.79
CA ARG A 112 0.64 -6.33 -10.30
C ARG A 112 -0.27 -6.67 -9.12
N LEU A 113 -1.57 -6.37 -9.26
CA LEU A 113 -2.58 -6.88 -8.33
C LEU A 113 -2.84 -8.36 -8.64
N LYS A 114 -3.03 -9.17 -7.60
CA LYS A 114 -3.46 -10.57 -7.73
C LYS A 114 -4.95 -10.68 -8.00
#